data_AF-A0A2E2UQJ3-F1
#
_entry.id   AF-A0A2E2UQJ3-F1
#
_cell.length_a   1.000
_cell.length_b   1.000
_cell.length_c   1.000
_cell.angle_alpha   90.00
_cell.angle_beta   90.00
_cell.angle_gamma   90.00
#
_symmetry.space_group_name_H-M   'P 1'
#
loop_
_entity.id
_entity.type
_entity.pdbx_description
1 polymer ?
#
loop_
_entity_poly.entity_id
_entity_poly.type
_entity_poly.pdbx_seq_one_letter_code
_entity_poly.pdbx_strand_id
1 'polypeptide(L)' 'MHAVSEGTTEPDIVKTILYGRELIRYWEDERLLAFGCIAFIKTVKKPLHVVLEFSKPKWVDVERAFMAPDPHRVTS' A
#
# COMPACT_ATOMS: atom_id res chain seq x y z
N MET A 1 -3.10 -16.20 3.48
CA MET A 1 -4.16 -15.49 2.73
C MET A 1 -3.46 -14.77 1.59
N HIS A 2 -3.78 -15.10 0.34
CA HIS A 2 -3.00 -14.68 -0.84
C HIS A 2 -3.30 -13.21 -1.19
N ALA A 3 -2.29 -12.34 -1.04
CA ALA A 3 -2.33 -11.00 -1.61
C ALA A 3 -2.33 -11.14 -3.14
N VAL A 4 -3.41 -10.71 -3.79
CA VAL A 4 -3.49 -10.64 -5.25
C VAL A 4 -2.69 -9.42 -5.69
N SER A 5 -1.43 -9.65 -6.07
CA SER A 5 -0.51 -8.61 -6.53
C SER A 5 -0.53 -8.53 -8.06
N GLU A 6 -1.40 -7.72 -8.64
CA GLU A 6 -1.30 -7.41 -10.08
C GLU A 6 -0.14 -6.44 -10.30
N GLY A 7 1.03 -6.96 -10.69
CA GLY A 7 2.19 -6.16 -11.11
C GLY A 7 3.02 -5.51 -9.99
N THR A 8 2.90 -5.98 -8.76
CA THR A 8 3.69 -5.51 -7.59
C THR A 8 4.44 -6.68 -6.96
N THR A 9 5.64 -6.47 -6.43
CA THR A 9 6.40 -7.52 -5.75
C THR A 9 6.34 -7.38 -4.22
N GLU A 10 6.61 -8.45 -3.46
CA GLU A 10 6.69 -8.37 -1.99
C GLU A 10 7.72 -7.32 -1.51
N PRO A 11 8.93 -7.22 -2.11
CA PRO A 11 9.87 -6.14 -1.77
C PRO A 11 9.29 -4.73 -1.94
N ASP A 12 8.47 -4.51 -2.96
CA ASP A 12 7.82 -3.21 -3.19
C ASP A 12 6.83 -2.86 -2.08
N ILE A 13 6.07 -3.87 -1.64
CA ILE A 13 5.11 -3.76 -0.54
C ILE A 13 5.86 -3.45 0.75
N VAL A 14 6.89 -4.24 1.10
CA VAL A 14 7.73 -4.02 2.29
C VAL A 14 8.36 -2.63 2.28
N LYS A 15 8.92 -2.21 1.14
CA LYS A 15 9.50 -0.86 0.99
C LYS A 15 8.46 0.24 1.21
N THR A 16 7.24 0.03 0.73
CA THR A 16 6.11 0.95 0.94
C THR A 16 5.69 1.02 2.41
N ILE A 17 5.70 -0.11 3.12
CA ILE A 17 5.37 -0.15 4.55
C ILE A 17 6.45 0.56 5.37
N LEU A 18 7.73 0.34 5.07
CA LEU A 18 8.85 0.87 5.84
C LEU A 18 9.15 2.35 5.56
N TYR A 19 9.00 2.78 4.31
CA TYR A 19 9.47 4.10 3.85
C TYR A 19 8.41 4.93 3.13
N GLY A 20 7.20 4.37 2.95
CA GLY A 20 6.09 5.08 2.35
C GLY A 20 5.52 6.15 3.28
N ARG A 21 4.52 6.87 2.76
CA ARG A 21 3.74 7.82 3.54
C ARG A 21 2.50 7.14 4.07
N GLU A 22 2.22 7.34 5.35
CA GLU A 22 0.89 7.09 5.89
C GLU A 22 -0.10 8.11 5.26
N LEU A 23 -1.17 7.61 4.64
CA LEU A 23 -2.22 8.47 4.10
C LEU A 23 -3.39 8.61 5.06
N ILE A 24 -3.93 7.48 5.53
CA ILE A 24 -5.15 7.45 6.34
C ILE A 24 -5.07 6.27 7.30
N ARG A 25 -5.46 6.51 8.56
CA ARG A 25 -5.61 5.49 9.60
C ARG A 25 -7.06 5.38 10.03
N TYR A 26 -7.63 4.19 9.89
CA TYR A 26 -8.98 3.84 10.32
C TYR A 26 -8.88 3.13 11.66
N TRP A 27 -9.11 3.86 12.75
CA TRP A 27 -8.96 3.34 14.11
C TRP A 27 -10.00 2.29 14.48
N GLU A 28 -11.22 2.41 13.95
CA GLU A 28 -12.33 1.48 14.23
C GLU A 28 -12.07 0.08 13.66
N ASP A 29 -11.45 0.01 12.48
CA ASP A 29 -11.13 -1.24 11.79
C ASP A 29 -9.68 -1.72 12.05
N GLU A 30 -8.90 -0.95 12.82
CA GLU A 30 -7.46 -1.17 13.01
C GLU A 30 -6.69 -1.29 11.69
N ARG A 31 -7.04 -0.43 10.72
CA ARG A 31 -6.49 -0.43 9.36
C ARG A 31 -5.72 0.83 9.02
N LEU A 32 -4.67 0.67 8.22
CA LEU A 32 -3.81 1.74 7.75
C LEU A 32 -3.63 1.69 6.24
N LEU A 33 -3.83 2.83 5.59
CA LEU A 33 -3.47 3.02 4.18
C LEU A 33 -2.11 3.68 4.09
N ALA A 34 -1.12 2.92 3.63
CA ALA A 34 0.20 3.40 3.28
C ALA A 34 0.34 3.61 1.76
N PHE A 35 1.13 4.60 1.38
CA PHE A 35 1.38 4.96 -0.01
C PHE A 35 2.88 4.98 -0.31
N GLY A 36 3.24 4.30 -1.38
CA GLY A 36 4.59 4.24 -1.91
C GLY A 36 4.62 4.45 -3.41
N CYS A 37 5.82 4.51 -3.95
CA CYS A 37 6.06 4.58 -5.39
C CYS A 37 7.02 3.46 -5.79
N ILE A 38 6.61 2.65 -6.76
CA ILE A 38 7.41 1.57 -7.32
C ILE A 38 8.00 2.00 -8.66
N ALA A 39 9.24 1.62 -8.94
CA ALA A 39 9.85 1.89 -10.25
C ALA A 39 9.42 0.79 -11.22
N PHE A 40 8.58 1.13 -12.20
CA PHE A 40 8.15 0.18 -13.24
C PHE A 40 9.21 0.08 -14.35
N ILE A 41 9.83 1.23 -14.69
CA ILE A 41 11.00 1.41 -15.56
C ILE A 41 11.85 2.51 -14.90
N LYS A 42 13.16 2.64 -15.23
CA LYS A 42 14.07 3.65 -14.63
C LYS A 42 13.49 5.08 -14.52
N THR A 43 12.57 5.45 -15.40
CA THR A 43 11.96 6.78 -15.47
C THR A 43 10.50 6.84 -15.02
N VAL A 44 9.81 5.70 -14.89
CA VAL A 44 8.37 5.64 -14.60
C VAL A 44 8.14 5.09 -13.21
N LYS A 45 7.60 5.93 -12.33
CA LYS A 45 7.14 5.52 -11.00
C LYS A 45 5.63 5.31 -11.03
N LYS A 46 5.16 4.18 -10.51
CA LYS A 46 3.73 3.90 -10.32
C LYS A 46 3.36 4.02 -8.83
N PRO A 47 2.19 4.59 -8.50
CA PRO A 47 1.71 4.64 -7.13
C PRO A 47 1.33 3.24 -6.65
N LEU A 48 1.76 2.89 -5.44
CA LEU A 48 1.40 1.66 -4.74
C LEU A 48 0.69 2.01 -3.44
N HIS A 49 -0.56 1.57 -3.31
CA HIS A 49 -1.33 1.65 -2.09
C HIS A 49 -1.28 0.31 -1.38
N VAL A 50 -1.01 0.34 -0.08
CA VAL A 50 -0.97 -0.85 0.77
C VAL A 50 -1.90 -0.62 1.95
N VAL A 51 -2.88 -1.51 2.10
CA VAL A 51 -3.75 -1.59 3.27
C VAL A 51 -3.15 -2.57 4.25
N LEU A 52 -2.93 -2.11 5.48
CA LEU A 52 -2.35 -2.87 6.57
C LEU A 52 -3.39 -3.01 7.68
N GLU A 53 -3.47 -4.19 8.28
CA GLU A 53 -4.16 -4.44 9.54
C GLU A 53 -3.13 -4.40 10.68
N PHE A 54 -3.40 -3.66 11.75
CA PHE A 54 -2.49 -3.50 12.90
C PHE A 54 -3.13 -3.94 14.24
N SER A 55 -4.18 -4.75 14.20
CA SER A 55 -4.87 -5.31 15.38
C SER A 55 -3.92 -6.07 16.32
N LYS A 56 -2.86 -6.66 15.76
CA LYS A 56 -1.87 -7.46 16.49
C LYS A 56 -0.73 -6.59 17.01
N PRO A 57 -0.41 -6.66 18.32
CA PRO A 57 0.72 -5.91 18.87
C PRO A 57 2.04 -6.28 18.17
N LYS A 58 2.77 -5.27 17.68
CA LYS A 58 4.08 -5.39 17.00
C LYS A 58 4.06 -6.06 15.62
N TRP A 59 2.89 -6.41 15.09
CA TRP A 59 2.73 -7.02 13.78
C TRP A 59 1.81 -6.17 12.91
N VAL A 60 2.09 -6.17 11.62
CA VAL A 60 1.19 -5.61 10.61
C VAL A 60 0.95 -6.68 9.56
N ASP A 61 -0.31 -6.96 9.26
CA ASP A 61 -0.71 -7.89 8.20
C ASP A 61 -1.08 -7.09 6.95
N VAL A 62 -0.60 -7.54 5.79
CA VAL A 62 -0.96 -6.91 4.51
C VAL A 62 -2.31 -7.45 4.06
N GLU A 63 -3.35 -6.65 4.18
CA GLU A 63 -4.68 -7.01 3.69
C GLU A 63 -4.73 -6.91 2.16
N ARG A 64 -4.20 -5.82 1.60
CA ARG A 64 -4.24 -5.56 0.16
C ARG A 64 -3.11 -4.66 -0.29
N ALA A 65 -2.55 -4.95 -1.47
CA ALA A 65 -1.66 -4.06 -2.19
C ALA A 65 -2.23 -3.81 -3.59
N PHE A 66 -2.37 -2.55 -4.01
CA PHE A 66 -2.96 -2.22 -5.31
C PHE A 66 -2.41 -0.92 -5.89
N MET A 67 -2.35 -0.86 -7.22
CA MET A 67 -2.12 0.39 -7.95
C MET A 67 -3.48 1.03 -8.21
N ALA A 68 -3.68 2.28 -7.78
CA ALA A 68 -4.95 2.97 -8.04
C ALA A 68 -5.09 3.16 -9.56
N PRO A 69 -6.18 2.70 -10.18
CA PRO A 69 -6.35 2.74 -11.64
C PRO A 69 -6.47 4.17 -12.18
N ASP A 70 -6.75 5.15 -11.32
CA ASP A 70 -6.91 6.55 -11.71
C ASP A 70 -6.35 7.50 -10.62
N PRO A 71 -5.05 7.84 -10.64
CA PRO A 71 -4.43 8.66 -9.60
C PRO A 71 -4.91 10.13 -9.60
N HIS A 72 -5.61 10.55 -10.65
CA HIS A 72 -6.20 11.89 -10.74
C HIS A 72 -7.60 11.98 -10.15
N ARG A 73 -8.24 10.84 -9.89
CA ARG A 73 -9.61 10.76 -9.39
C ARG A 73 -9.64 10.56 -7.88
N VAL A 74 -8.98 11.46 -7.14
CA VAL A 74 -9.19 11.58 -5.70
C VAL A 74 -10.16 12.75 -5.49
N THR A 75 -11.39 12.39 -5.11
CA THR A 75 -12.52 13.23 -4.62
C THR A 75 -13.17 14.23 -5.61
N SER A 76 -14.39 13.89 -6.07
CA SER A 76 -15.56 14.76 -5.99
C SER A 76 -16.48 14.23 -4.89
#